data_AF-A0A957VIZ1-F1
#
_entry.id   AF-A0A957VIZ1-F1
#
_cell.length_a   1.000
_cell.length_b   1.000
_cell.length_c   1.000
_cell.angle_alpha   90.00
_cell.angle_beta   90.00
_cell.angle_gamma   90.00
#
_symmetry.space_group_name_H-M   'P 1'
#
loop_
_entity.id
_entity.type
_entity.pdbx_description
1 polymer ?
#
loop_
_entity_poly.entity_id
_entity_poly.type
_entity_poly.pdbx_seq_one_letter_code
_entity_poly.pdbx_strand_id
1 'polypeptide(L)' 'MSDAPSPGFALWLTGLPSAGKSTLARAVAARLADAGVHVQILDSDELRTRPIRQPTYSADERD' A
#
# COMPACT_ATOMS: atom_id res chain seq x y z
N MET A 1 2.11 -17.68 25.76
CA MET A 1 1.33 -17.14 24.62
C MET A 1 1.89 -15.75 24.37
N SER A 2 2.71 -15.59 23.33
CA SER A 2 3.44 -14.34 23.09
C SER A 2 2.45 -13.29 22.59
N ASP A 3 2.17 -12.30 23.42
CA ASP A 3 1.24 -11.17 23.18
C ASP A 3 1.95 -10.00 22.45
N ALA A 4 3.09 -10.28 21.80
CA ALA A 4 3.79 -9.26 21.04
C ALA A 4 3.03 -9.00 19.72
N PRO A 5 2.68 -7.74 19.40
CA PRO A 5 2.06 -7.42 18.12
C PRO A 5 2.96 -7.92 16.99
N SER A 6 2.39 -8.66 16.05
CA SER A 6 3.13 -9.07 14.86
C SER A 6 3.53 -7.82 14.07
N PRO A 7 4.79 -7.71 13.61
CA PRO A 7 5.22 -6.55 12.84
C PRO A 7 4.38 -6.44 11.56
N GLY A 8 4.05 -5.21 11.17
CA GLY A 8 3.40 -4.94 9.89
C GLY A 8 4.30 -5.34 8.71
N PHE A 9 3.71 -5.58 7.55
CA PHE A 9 4.43 -5.93 6.33
C PHE A 9 3.86 -5.19 5.12
N ALA A 10 4.65 -5.13 4.04
CA ALA A 10 4.24 -4.54 2.77
C ALA A 10 4.30 -5.57 1.65
N LEU A 11 3.30 -5.54 0.77
CA LEU A 11 3.26 -6.32 -0.46
C LEU A 11 3.48 -5.36 -1.65
N TRP A 12 4.64 -5.46 -2.29
CA TRP A 12 4.99 -4.61 -3.43
C TRP A 12 4.68 -5.31 -4.75
N LEU A 13 3.57 -4.93 -5.39
CA LEU A 13 3.15 -5.51 -6.66
C LEU A 13 3.74 -4.74 -7.84
N THR A 14 4.52 -5.42 -8.68
CA THR A 14 5.12 -4.84 -9.90
C THR A 14 4.71 -5.63 -11.13
N GLY A 15 4.87 -5.01 -12.30
CA GLY A 15 4.51 -5.60 -13.58
C GLY A 15 3.99 -4.58 -14.58
N LEU A 16 3.85 -5.01 -15.83
CA LEU A 16 3.40 -4.17 -16.95
C LEU A 16 2.05 -3.48 -16.66
N PRO A 17 1.77 -2.34 -17.31
CA PRO A 17 0.42 -1.79 -17.35
C PRO A 17 -0.59 -2.87 -17.75
N SER A 18 -1.79 -2.86 -17.16
CA SER A 18 -2.83 -3.88 -17.39
C SER A 18 -2.50 -5.32 -16.97
N ALA A 19 -1.38 -5.60 -16.29
CA ALA A 19 -1.05 -6.94 -15.77
C ALA A 19 -1.94 -7.42 -14.59
N GLY A 20 -2.96 -6.66 -14.20
CA GLY A 20 -3.90 -7.04 -13.14
C GLY A 20 -3.43 -6.74 -11.70
N LYS A 21 -2.39 -5.92 -11.51
CA LYS A 21 -1.85 -5.56 -10.18
C LYS A 21 -2.92 -5.03 -9.21
N SER A 22 -3.73 -4.06 -9.63
CA SER A 22 -4.80 -3.49 -8.78
C SER A 22 -5.91 -4.51 -8.51
N THR A 23 -6.19 -5.43 -9.43
CA THR A 23 -7.13 -6.55 -9.21
C THR A 23 -6.62 -7.48 -8.13
N LEU A 24 -5.34 -7.88 -8.21
CA LEU A 24 -4.71 -8.73 -7.22
C LEU A 24 -4.63 -8.05 -5.84
N ALA A 25 -4.25 -6.76 -5.79
CA ALA A 25 -4.19 -5.99 -4.55
C ALA A 25 -5.53 -5.99 -3.80
N ARG A 26 -6.64 -5.74 -4.51
CA ARG A 26 -7.99 -5.73 -3.92
C ARG A 26 -8.41 -7.11 -3.42
N ALA A 27 -8.11 -8.17 -4.17
CA ALA A 27 -8.42 -9.54 -3.76
C ALA A 27 -7.62 -9.97 -2.51
N VAL A 28 -6.34 -9.61 -2.44
CA VAL A 28 -5.49 -9.87 -1.28
C VAL A 28 -5.97 -9.07 -0.06
N ALA A 29 -6.30 -7.80 -0.24
CA ALA A 29 -6.80 -6.94 0.83
C ALA A 29 -8.11 -7.48 1.42
N ALA A 30 -9.05 -7.93 0.58
CA ALA A 30 -10.29 -8.55 1.03
C ALA A 30 -10.01 -9.80 1.89
N ARG A 31 -9.15 -10.71 1.42
CA ARG A 31 -8.81 -11.93 2.18
C ARG A 31 -8.12 -11.65 3.51
N LEU A 32 -7.26 -10.65 3.57
CA LEU A 32 -6.57 -10.25 4.80
C LEU A 32 -7.55 -9.57 5.77
N ALA A 33 -8.46 -8.73 5.27
CA ALA A 33 -9.51 -8.11 6.07
C ALA A 33 -10.46 -9.17 6.67
N ASP A 34 -10.85 -10.18 5.88
CA ASP A 34 -11.65 -11.33 6.35
C ASP A 34 -10.94 -12.13 7.47
N ALA A 35 -9.60 -12.09 7.49
CA ALA A 35 -8.76 -12.68 8.54
C ALA A 35 -8.52 -11.74 9.73
N GLY A 36 -9.16 -10.57 9.78
CA GLY A 36 -9.00 -9.59 10.87
C GLY A 36 -7.71 -8.77 10.78
N VAL A 37 -7.01 -8.79 9.65
CA VAL A 37 -5.79 -8.00 9.44
C VAL A 37 -6.17 -6.62 8.91
N HIS A 38 -5.64 -5.56 9.53
CA HIS A 38 -5.76 -4.21 9.00
C HIS A 38 -4.93 -4.05 7.73
N VAL A 39 -5.56 -3.66 6.62
CA VAL A 39 -4.91 -3.50 5.32
C VAL A 39 -5.16 -2.12 4.76
N GLN A 40 -4.13 -1.56 4.13
CA GLN A 40 -4.24 -0.36 3.31
C GLN A 40 -3.61 -0.63 1.94
N ILE A 41 -4.32 -0.26 0.87
CA ILE A 41 -3.80 -0.28 -0.50
C ILE A 41 -3.21 1.09 -0.79
N LEU A 42 -1.97 1.12 -1.27
CA LEU A 42 -1.29 2.32 -1.76
C LEU A 42 -1.19 2.23 -3.29
N ASP A 43 -2.13 2.84 -4.01
CA ASP A 43 -2.13 2.88 -5.46
C ASP A 43 -1.56 4.23 -5.95
N SER A 44 -0.44 4.17 -6.69
CA SER A 44 0.22 5.38 -7.21
C SER A 44 -0.64 6.15 -8.21
N ASP A 45 -1.54 5.48 -8.96
CA ASP A 45 -2.44 6.17 -9.88
C ASP A 45 -3.52 6.95 -9.13
N GLU A 46 -4.04 6.41 -8.02
CA GLU A 46 -4.94 7.15 -7.14
C GLU A 46 -4.23 8.30 -6.42
N LEU A 47 -2.98 8.10 -5.97
CA LEU A 47 -2.19 9.14 -5.30
C LEU A 47 -1.86 10.31 -6.23
N ARG A 48 -1.66 10.09 -7.53
CA ARG A 48 -1.45 11.16 -8.53
C ARG A 48 -2.64 12.11 -8.67
N THR A 49 -3.86 11.64 -8.36
CA THR A 49 -5.06 12.47 -8.41
C THR A 49 -5.30 13.28 -7.15
N ARG A 50 -4.56 12.99 -6.06
CA ARG A 50 -4.66 13.74 -4.82
C ARG A 50 -3.60 14.85 -4.82
N PRO A 51 -3.97 16.10 -4.49
CA PRO A 51 -2.98 17.14 -4.27
C PRO A 51 -2.09 16.73 -3.10
N ILE A 52 -0.85 16.35 -3.39
CA ILE A 52 0.19 16.29 -2.37
C ILE A 52 0.36 17.73 -1.91
N ARG A 53 0.29 17.98 -0.60
CA ARG A 53 0.34 19.34 -0.05
C ARG A 53 1.76 19.91 -0.28
N GLN A 54 1.97 20.50 -1.45
CA GLN A 54 3.19 21.21 -1.90
C GLN A 54 4.51 20.53 -1.48
N PRO A 55 4.86 19.37 -2.05
CA PRO A 55 6.15 18.75 -1.80
C PRO A 55 7.27 19.67 -2.32
N THR A 56 8.28 19.94 -1.50
CA THR A 56 9.46 20.72 -1.91
C THR A 56 10.56 19.84 -2.53
N TYR A 57 10.44 18.52 -2.37
CA TYR A 57 11.38 17.50 -2.86
C TYR A 57 12.83 17.73 -2.40
N SER A 58 13.01 18.44 -1.28
CA SER A 58 14.33 18.69 -0.68
C SER A 58 14.98 17.37 -0.23
N ALA A 59 16.29 17.41 0.06
CA ALA A 59 16.96 16.24 0.65
C ALA A 59 16.33 15.87 2.00
N ASP A 60 16.06 16.87 2.83
CA ASP A 60 15.45 16.72 4.16
C ASP A 60 14.02 16.15 4.11
N GLU A 61 13.29 16.28 2.99
CA GLU A 61 11.96 15.66 2.82
C GLU A 61 12.02 14.18 2.43
N ARG A 62 13.18 13.67 2.01
CA ARG A 62 13.37 12.29 1.54
C ARG A 62 14.06 11.38 2.56
N ASP A 63 14.67 11.97 3.58
CA ASP A 63 15.30 11.29 4.72
C ASP A 63 14.27 11.05 5.85
#